data_AF-K6VPQ6-F1
#
_entry.id   AF-K6VPQ6-F1
#
_cell.length_a   1.000
_cell.length_b   1.000
_cell.length_c   1.000
_cell.angle_alpha   90.00
_cell.angle_beta   90.00
_cell.angle_gamma   90.00
#
_symmetry.space_group_name_H-M   'P 1'
#
loop_
_entity.id
_entity.type
_entity.pdbx_description
1 polymer ?
#
loop_
_entity_poly.entity_id
_entity_poly.type
_entity_poly.pdbx_seq_one_letter_code
_entity_poly.pdbx_strand_id
1 'polypeptide(L)' 'MSSDAIARLRRATGAFRWWCNGVTGADAYDRYVDHLRRHHPDAQIPTKRQFWRDKYDEMERNPKTRCC' A
#
# COMPACT_ATOMS: atom_id res chain seq x y z
N MET A 1 0.14 -36.13 3.68
CA MET A 1 1.37 -35.41 4.04
C MET A 1 1.76 -34.25 3.10
N SER A 2 1.14 -34.07 1.92
CA SER A 2 1.49 -32.98 0.98
C SER A 2 0.64 -31.70 1.14
N SER A 3 -0.60 -31.83 1.61
CA SER A 3 -1.55 -30.71 1.76
C SER A 3 -1.16 -29.70 2.86
N ASP A 4 -0.55 -30.17 3.96
CA ASP A 4 -0.11 -29.33 5.07
C ASP A 4 1.10 -28.45 4.70
N ALA A 5 1.99 -28.97 3.84
CA ALA A 5 3.12 -28.23 3.32
C ALA A 5 2.65 -27.08 2.41
N ILE A 6 1.67 -27.34 1.55
CA ILE A 6 1.05 -26.32 0.69
C ILE A 6 0.33 -25.26 1.53
N ALA A 7 -0.41 -25.66 2.57
CA ALA A 7 -1.09 -24.72 3.46
C ALA A 7 -0.10 -23.81 4.22
N ARG A 8 1.03 -24.36 4.68
CA ARG A 8 2.10 -23.60 5.33
C ARG A 8 2.79 -22.63 4.36
N LEU A 9 3.07 -23.08 3.14
CA LEU A 9 3.63 -22.23 2.07
C LEU A 9 2.70 -21.06 1.74
N ARG A 10 1.38 -21.29 1.63
CA ARG A 10 0.41 -20.21 1.37
C ARG A 10 0.34 -19.18 2.51
N ARG A 11 0.51 -19.60 3.76
CA ARG A 11 0.59 -18.66 4.90
C ARG A 11 1.89 -17.86 4.89
N ALA A 12 3.02 -18.51 4.63
CA ALA A 12 4.33 -17.86 4.57
C ALA A 12 4.41 -16.83 3.43
N THR A 13 3.86 -17.14 2.25
CA THR A 13 3.82 -16.20 1.13
C THR A 13 2.91 -14.99 1.40
N GLY A 14 1.80 -15.18 2.11
CA GLY A 14 0.95 -14.08 2.57
C GLY A 14 1.67 -13.13 3.52
N ALA A 15 2.38 -13.67 4.51
CA ALA A 15 3.16 -12.88 5.47
C ALA A 15 4.32 -12.15 4.78
N PHE A 16 5.04 -12.81 3.88
CA PHE A 16 6.11 -12.19 3.08
C PHE A 16 5.57 -11.08 2.17
N ARG A 17 4.42 -11.29 1.52
CA ARG A 17 3.77 -10.25 0.70
C ARG A 17 3.31 -9.06 1.54
N TRP A 18 2.74 -9.30 2.72
CA TRP A 18 2.39 -8.23 3.67
C TRP A 18 3.62 -7.45 4.11
N TRP A 19 4.70 -8.14 4.46
CA TRP A 19 5.98 -7.54 4.83
C TRP A 19 6.57 -6.71 3.68
N CYS A 20 6.68 -7.29 2.48
CA CYS A 20 7.18 -6.60 1.30
C CYS A 20 6.30 -5.40 0.96
N ASN A 21 4.97 -5.53 1.02
CA ASN A 21 4.07 -4.41 0.77
C ASN A 21 4.24 -3.29 1.80
N GLY A 22 4.43 -3.62 3.08
CA GLY A 22 4.69 -2.65 4.13
C GLY A 22 6.04 -1.93 3.97
N VAL A 23 7.10 -2.67 3.62
CA VAL A 23 8.46 -2.14 3.42
C VAL A 23 8.59 -1.33 2.14
N THR A 24 7.96 -1.75 1.05
CA THR A 24 7.97 -1.04 -0.24
C THR A 24 6.96 0.11 -0.28
N GLY A 25 6.04 0.19 0.68
CA GLY A 25 4.91 1.10 0.65
C GLY A 25 3.85 0.72 -0.40
N ALA A 26 3.89 -0.50 -0.95
CA ALA A 26 2.88 -0.96 -1.91
C ALA A 26 1.46 -1.09 -1.30
N ASP A 27 1.35 -1.10 0.03
CA ASP A 27 0.08 -1.02 0.77
C ASP A 27 -0.35 0.42 1.11
N ALA A 28 0.41 1.44 0.68
CA ALA A 28 0.04 2.84 0.92
C ALA A 28 -1.34 3.19 0.34
N TYR A 29 -1.68 2.62 -0.82
CA TYR A 29 -3.01 2.78 -1.40
C TYR A 29 -4.10 2.16 -0.51
N ASP A 30 -3.93 0.92 -0.06
CA ASP A 30 -4.94 0.24 0.75
C ASP A 30 -5.16 0.95 2.09
N ARG A 31 -4.08 1.41 2.74
CA ARG A 31 -4.17 2.27 3.94
C ARG A 31 -4.88 3.59 3.65
N TYR A 32 -4.61 4.21 2.51
CA TYR A 32 -5.25 5.48 2.11
C TYR A 32 -6.75 5.29 1.90
N VAL A 33 -7.16 4.21 1.23
CA VAL A 33 -8.58 3.87 1.05
C VAL A 33 -9.26 3.58 2.38
N ASP A 34 -8.61 2.81 3.26
CA ASP A 34 -9.15 2.51 4.59
C ASP A 34 -9.29 3.78 5.44
N HIS A 35 -8.31 4.68 5.38
CA HIS A 35 -8.38 6.00 6.00
C HIS A 35 -9.55 6.82 5.44
N LEU A 36 -9.70 6.90 4.11
CA LEU A 36 -10.82 7.60 3.48
C LEU A 36 -12.16 7.01 3.93
N ARG A 37 -12.32 5.68 3.93
CA ARG A 37 -13.57 5.04 4.37
C ARG A 37 -13.90 5.34 5.82
N ARG A 38 -12.90 5.42 6.70
CA ARG A 38 -13.08 5.67 8.14
C ARG A 38 -13.34 7.14 8.47
N HIS A 39 -12.69 8.08 7.77
CA HIS A 39 -12.72 9.50 8.12
C HIS A 39 -13.53 10.36 7.14
N HIS A 40 -13.71 9.89 5.91
CA HIS A 40 -14.36 10.60 4.81
C HIS A 40 -15.24 9.63 3.98
N PRO A 41 -16.31 9.07 4.57
CA PRO A 41 -17.13 8.06 3.91
C PRO A 41 -17.78 8.56 2.61
N ASP A 42 -18.03 9.86 2.48
CA ASP A 42 -18.61 10.48 1.28
C ASP A 42 -17.56 10.87 0.22
N ALA A 43 -16.27 10.72 0.52
CA ALA A 43 -15.21 11.04 -0.43
C ALA A 43 -15.06 9.95 -1.49
N GLN A 44 -14.86 10.39 -2.74
CA GLN A 44 -14.59 9.47 -3.84
C GLN A 44 -13.20 8.85 -3.67
N ILE A 45 -13.16 7.52 -3.65
CA ILE A 45 -11.89 6.78 -3.58
C ILE A 45 -11.19 6.88 -4.95
N PRO A 46 -10.00 7.49 -5.04
CA PRO A 46 -9.26 7.56 -6.29
C PRO A 46 -8.80 6.17 -6.70
N THR A 47 -8.60 5.95 -8.00
CA THR A 47 -8.00 4.71 -8.48
C THR A 47 -6.55 4.58 -8.02
N LYS A 48 -6.05 3.34 -7.88
CA LYS A 48 -4.65 3.08 -7.50
C LYS A 48 -3.63 3.85 -8.37
N ARG A 49 -3.89 3.96 -9.67
CA ARG A 49 -3.05 4.73 -10.60
C ARG A 49 -3.05 6.22 -10.31
N GLN A 50 -4.22 6.80 -10.05
CA GLN A 50 -4.34 8.23 -9.69
C GLN A 50 -3.62 8.50 -8.38
N PHE A 51 -3.82 7.67 -7.36
CA PHE A 51 -3.13 7.79 -6.08
C PHE A 51 -1.61 7.85 -6.27
N TRP A 52 -1.01 6.92 -7.02
CA TRP A 52 0.43 6.90 -7.24
C TRP A 52 0.92 8.09 -8.05
N ARG A 53 0.18 8.49 -9.09
CA ARG A 53 0.52 9.68 -9.87
C ARG A 53 0.53 10.92 -8.98
N ASP A 54 -0.52 11.13 -8.20
CA ASP A 54 -0.65 12.30 -7.33
C ASP A 54 0.41 12.27 -6.21
N LYS A 55 0.76 11.08 -5.69
CA LYS A 55 1.89 10.85 -4.78
C LYS A 55 3.23 11.28 -5.37
N TYR A 56 3.51 10.89 -6.62
CA TYR A 56 4.76 11.24 -7.29
C TYR A 56 4.79 12.72 -7.66
N ASP A 57 3.67 13.28 -8.10
CA ASP A 57 3.51 14.72 -8.33
C ASP A 57 3.76 15.51 -7.04
N GLU A 58 3.29 15.05 -5.89
CA GLU A 58 3.55 15.67 -4.60
C GLU A 58 5.03 15.59 -4.22
N MET A 59 5.70 14.46 -4.48
CA MET A 59 7.14 14.30 -4.26
C MET A 59 7.98 15.21 -5.17
N GLU A 60 7.56 15.38 -6.42
CA GLU A 60 8.22 16.27 -7.40
C GLU A 60 8.01 17.74 -7.03
N ARG A 61 6.77 18.14 -6.70
CA ARG A 61 6.43 19.52 -6.34
C ARG A 61 6.97 19.92 -4.96
N ASN A 62 7.15 18.95 -4.07
CA ASN A 62 7.57 19.16 -2.71
C ASN A 62 8.77 18.25 -2.39
N PRO A 63 9.98 18.58 -2.90
CA PRO A 63 11.21 17.89 -2.53
C PRO A 63 11.61 18.28 -1.10
N LYS A 64 10.72 18.07 -0.12
CA LYS A 64 10.95 18.26 1.32
C LYS A 64 11.85 17.15 1.87
N THR A 65 13.03 16.99 1.28
CA THR A 65 14.23 16.34 1.83
C THR A 65 15.45 16.65 0.95
N ARG A 66 15.58 17.89 0.47
CA ARG A 66 16.87 18.44 0.04
C ARG A 66 17.09 19.80 0.70
N CYS A 67 17.04 19.86 2.02
CA CYS A 67 17.93 20.80 2.68
C CYS A 67 19.18 20.01 3.06
N CYS A 68 20.30 20.55 2.63
CA CYS A 68 21.55 20.66 3.36
C CYS A 68 21.54 20.10 4.79
#